data_AF-A0A7V5YR46-F1
#
_entry.id   AF-A0A7V5YR46-F1
#
_cell.length_a   1.000
_cell.length_b   1.000
_cell.length_c   1.000
_cell.angle_alpha   90.00
_cell.angle_beta   90.00
_cell.angle_gamma   90.00
#
_symmetry.space_group_name_H-M   'P 1'
#
loop_
_entity.id
_entity.type
_entity.pdbx_description
1 polymer ?
#
loop_
_entity_poly.entity_id
_entity_poly.type
_entity_poly.pdbx_seq_one_letter_code
_entity_poly.pdbx_strand_id
1 'polypeptide(L)'
;ALSGMGTPDLVDSFGVFHYYTTNLEERYPDLSGGEVIYLRGHGHRYTTYLYGPHNPLREPHTSSADRFSDRARIPLTIYVDPEADVARIDVQGTTLVLRKGEYSPWVRVRFELLKPVSTVYGIARFYLKSAHPHLQLYVTPINIDPAHPAMPVVHPESYGRELVEALGPFWTKGLPADTKAFDHGVLDDEAYVKQAELILREHVALFRHEWSRFREGFLFFYVSSTDQDAHMLWRNMDPTHPMHEAADRRFAGFLLDVYAELDRLLGDVLEAVDERTWVLVCSDHGFAPFGRQFHLNSWLRQQGYLVIKPEAARKSRTTLNDVDWSKTLAYGIGFNGLYINQEGREGAGHLSPAQRDRLAQRLKRELESIVDPETGQRPISRVYLREQLYTGEFLAEMPDLLIGYQPGYRVSSASVLGETGPAIVEVNPYPWSGDHSLDHQLAPGCLFSSLRIRHRNPSILDLPVSILDFFGVAKPHQMQGRSLLTT
;
A
#
# COMPACT_ATOMS: atom_id res chain seq x y z
N ALA A 1 -7.78 -19.45 6.26
CA ALA A 1 -7.59 -18.23 5.46
C ALA A 1 -7.12 -17.10 6.37
N LEU A 2 -6.16 -16.31 5.89
CA LEU A 2 -5.69 -15.08 6.51
C LEU A 2 -6.26 -13.90 5.73
N SER A 3 -6.60 -12.82 6.40
CA SER A 3 -6.94 -11.57 5.73
C SER A 3 -5.71 -11.00 5.00
N GLY A 4 -5.94 -10.22 3.96
CA GLY A 4 -4.89 -9.70 3.08
C GLY A 4 -4.88 -8.18 3.01
N MET A 5 -4.71 -7.65 1.80
CA MET A 5 -4.78 -6.21 1.53
C MET A 5 -6.07 -5.59 2.10
N GLY A 6 -5.95 -4.39 2.69
CA GLY A 6 -7.06 -3.70 3.35
C GLY A 6 -7.28 -4.06 4.83
N THR A 7 -6.57 -5.06 5.37
CA THR A 7 -6.62 -5.34 6.82
C THR A 7 -6.05 -4.15 7.60
N PRO A 8 -6.82 -3.52 8.50
CA PRO A 8 -6.35 -2.38 9.27
C PRO A 8 -5.38 -2.81 10.38
N ASP A 9 -4.70 -1.84 10.97
CA ASP A 9 -4.03 -2.02 12.24
C ASP A 9 -5.02 -1.97 13.42
N LEU A 10 -4.53 -2.18 14.64
CA LEU A 10 -5.37 -2.23 15.83
C LEU A 10 -6.09 -0.92 16.14
N VAL A 11 -5.64 0.20 15.57
CA VAL A 11 -6.25 1.53 15.78
C VAL A 11 -7.25 1.89 14.66
N ASP A 12 -7.66 0.89 13.87
CA ASP A 12 -8.59 1.01 12.75
C ASP A 12 -8.11 1.97 11.66
N SER A 13 -6.81 1.86 11.34
CA SER A 13 -6.16 2.65 10.31
C SER A 13 -5.40 1.77 9.31
N PHE A 14 -4.91 2.36 8.21
CA PHE A 14 -4.06 1.66 7.24
C PHE A 14 -2.58 1.61 7.64
N GLY A 15 -2.26 1.81 8.93
CA GLY A 15 -0.93 1.75 9.50
C GLY A 15 -0.50 3.07 10.11
N VAL A 16 -0.68 3.22 11.42
CA VAL A 16 -0.16 4.35 12.20
C VAL A 16 0.99 3.87 13.07
N PHE A 17 2.21 4.23 12.69
CA PHE A 17 3.40 3.97 13.50
C PHE A 17 3.56 4.95 14.65
N HIS A 18 4.43 4.62 15.60
CA HIS A 18 4.86 5.56 16.63
C HIS A 18 6.37 5.79 16.52
N TYR A 19 6.78 7.06 16.53
CA TYR A 19 8.17 7.44 16.46
C TYR A 19 8.53 8.37 17.61
N TYR A 20 9.38 7.88 18.50
CA TYR A 20 9.82 8.59 19.70
C TYR A 20 11.19 9.19 19.44
N THR A 21 11.31 10.52 19.58
CA THR A 21 12.59 11.20 19.37
C THR A 21 12.89 12.24 20.43
N THR A 22 14.15 12.37 20.82
CA THR A 22 14.63 13.50 21.63
C THR A 22 15.14 14.65 20.76
N ASN A 23 15.19 14.48 19.45
CA ASN A 23 15.52 15.54 18.51
C ASN A 23 14.30 16.46 18.30
N LEU A 24 14.32 17.62 18.96
CA LEU A 24 13.25 18.62 18.85
C LEU A 24 13.32 19.45 17.56
N GLU A 25 14.30 19.22 16.70
CA GLU A 25 14.48 19.92 15.42
C GLU A 25 13.89 19.15 14.24
N GLU A 26 13.70 17.83 14.36
CA GLU A 26 13.04 17.02 13.33
C GLU A 26 11.63 17.55 13.05
N ARG A 27 11.29 17.67 11.76
CA ARG A 27 9.97 18.11 11.31
C ARG A 27 9.49 17.16 10.23
N TYR A 28 8.25 16.71 10.39
CA TYR A 28 7.56 15.87 9.42
C TYR A 28 6.30 16.61 8.96
N PRO A 29 6.46 17.65 8.11
CA PRO A 29 5.30 18.37 7.57
C PRO A 29 4.41 17.41 6.80
N ASP A 30 3.09 17.57 6.95
CA ASP A 30 2.09 16.75 6.27
C ASP A 30 2.23 15.24 6.52
N LEU A 31 2.81 14.85 7.67
CA LEU A 31 2.92 13.46 8.07
C LEU A 31 1.55 12.78 8.06
N SER A 32 1.46 11.69 7.29
CA SER A 32 0.31 10.79 7.28
C SER A 32 0.75 9.40 7.73
N GLY A 33 -0.15 8.64 8.37
CA GLY A 33 0.14 7.26 8.77
C GLY A 33 1.16 7.11 9.89
N GLY A 34 1.35 8.12 10.75
CA GLY A 34 2.30 8.01 11.86
C GLY A 34 2.15 9.09 12.92
N GLU A 35 2.68 8.78 14.10
CA GLU A 35 2.68 9.67 15.26
C GLU A 35 4.10 9.93 15.75
N VAL A 36 4.50 11.20 15.80
CA VAL A 36 5.80 11.62 16.36
C VAL A 36 5.62 12.10 17.79
N ILE A 37 6.39 11.51 18.70
CA ILE A 37 6.38 11.79 20.13
C ILE A 37 7.75 12.36 20.53
N TYR A 38 7.78 13.67 20.71
CA TYR A 38 8.97 14.38 21.17
C TYR A 38 9.18 14.21 22.67
N LEU A 39 10.23 13.49 23.04
CA LEU A 39 10.59 13.22 24.42
C LEU A 39 11.38 14.42 24.97
N ARG A 40 10.84 15.08 25.99
CA ARG A 40 11.52 16.18 26.69
C ARG A 40 12.14 15.67 27.98
N GLY A 41 13.39 16.04 28.24
CA GLY A 41 14.10 15.68 29.45
C GLY A 41 15.61 15.63 29.22
N HIS A 42 16.38 15.67 30.31
CA HIS A 42 17.82 15.50 30.31
C HIS A 42 18.15 14.23 31.10
N GLY A 43 18.88 13.29 30.50
CA GLY A 43 19.33 12.05 31.14
C GLY A 43 19.17 10.79 30.29
N HIS A 44 19.33 9.64 30.95
CA HIS A 44 19.37 8.30 30.33
C HIS A 44 18.06 7.52 30.48
N ARG A 45 16.96 8.19 30.83
CA ARG A 45 15.66 7.56 31.09
C ARG A 45 14.51 8.47 30.64
N TYR A 46 13.62 7.93 29.83
CA TYR A 46 12.42 8.58 29.33
C TYR A 46 11.19 7.75 29.64
N THR A 47 10.19 8.36 30.26
CA THR A 47 8.89 7.73 30.54
C THR A 47 7.84 8.34 29.62
N THR A 48 7.12 7.50 28.88
CA THR A 48 6.11 7.89 27.90
C THR A 48 5.03 6.81 27.82
N TYR A 49 4.24 6.81 26.75
CA TYR A 49 3.23 5.81 26.48
C TYR A 49 3.32 5.28 25.05
N LEU A 50 2.95 4.01 24.86
CA LEU A 50 2.49 3.51 23.57
C LEU A 50 0.98 3.71 23.48
N TYR A 51 0.51 4.32 22.39
CA TYR A 51 -0.89 4.66 22.21
C TYR A 51 -1.59 3.60 21.35
N GLY A 52 -2.73 3.13 21.83
CA GLY A 52 -3.54 2.11 21.21
C GLY A 52 -4.82 2.67 20.58
N PRO A 53 -5.86 1.83 20.43
CA PRO A 53 -7.10 2.23 19.78
C PRO A 53 -7.84 3.34 20.51
N HIS A 54 -8.73 4.02 19.79
CA HIS A 54 -9.70 4.93 20.36
C HIS A 54 -10.52 4.23 21.44
N ASN A 55 -10.67 4.89 22.58
CA ASN A 55 -11.47 4.43 23.71
C ASN A 55 -12.69 5.37 23.87
N PRO A 56 -13.88 4.97 23.42
CA PRO A 56 -15.07 5.83 23.46
C PRO A 56 -15.52 6.19 24.88
N LEU A 57 -15.00 5.51 25.90
CA LEU A 57 -15.29 5.80 27.31
C LEU A 57 -14.36 6.87 27.89
N ARG A 58 -13.35 7.30 27.13
CA ARG A 58 -12.51 8.44 27.47
C ARG A 58 -13.09 9.67 26.79
N GLU A 59 -13.73 10.53 27.58
CA GLU A 59 -14.07 11.86 27.09
C GLU A 59 -12.77 12.68 27.00
N PRO A 60 -12.39 13.20 25.82
CA PRO A 60 -11.39 14.23 25.77
C PRO A 60 -11.95 15.43 26.54
N HIS A 61 -11.33 15.79 27.67
CA HIS A 61 -11.68 17.04 28.33
C HIS A 61 -11.58 18.15 27.28
N THR A 62 -12.61 18.97 27.14
CA THR A 62 -12.70 20.03 26.12
C THR A 62 -11.55 21.06 26.18
N SER A 63 -10.70 20.98 27.21
CA SER A 63 -9.48 21.76 27.45
C SER A 63 -8.17 20.96 27.37
N SER A 64 -8.21 19.67 27.02
CA SER A 64 -7.01 18.81 26.98
C SER A 64 -6.10 19.19 25.81
N ALA A 65 -4.89 19.65 26.13
CA ALA A 65 -3.81 19.80 25.15
C ALA A 65 -3.21 18.45 24.69
N ASP A 66 -3.58 17.34 25.35
CA ASP A 66 -3.16 15.99 24.98
C ASP A 66 -4.05 15.48 23.83
N ARG A 67 -3.49 15.47 22.62
CA ARG A 67 -4.12 14.96 21.40
C ARG A 67 -4.41 13.46 21.41
N PHE A 68 -3.92 12.73 22.41
CA PHE A 68 -4.14 11.30 22.58
C PHE A 68 -5.08 10.98 23.76
N SER A 69 -5.78 11.98 24.27
CA SER A 69 -6.61 11.85 25.47
C SER A 69 -7.77 10.85 25.33
N ASP A 70 -8.25 10.64 24.11
CA ASP A 70 -9.29 9.68 23.73
C ASP A 70 -8.76 8.26 23.44
N ARG A 71 -7.43 8.06 23.38
CA ARG A 71 -6.83 6.75 23.09
C ARG A 71 -6.55 5.92 24.33
N ALA A 72 -6.63 4.61 24.21
CA ALA A 72 -6.01 3.70 25.18
C ALA A 72 -4.49 3.88 25.17
N ARG A 73 -3.82 3.70 26.31
CA ARG A 73 -2.37 3.89 26.40
C ARG A 73 -1.73 2.95 27.40
N ILE A 74 -0.53 2.45 27.08
CA ILE A 74 0.26 1.58 27.96
C ILE A 74 1.57 2.31 28.34
N PRO A 75 2.01 2.26 29.61
CA PRO A 75 3.27 2.86 30.00
C PRO A 75 4.45 2.25 29.25
N LEU A 76 5.34 3.11 28.76
CA LEU A 76 6.56 2.77 28.05
C LEU A 76 7.73 3.50 28.71
N THR A 77 8.77 2.78 29.13
CA THR A 77 9.99 3.41 29.66
C THR A 77 11.18 3.03 28.78
N ILE A 78 11.96 4.03 28.38
CA ILE A 78 13.14 3.85 27.54
C ILE A 78 14.36 4.32 28.32
N TYR A 79 15.36 3.46 28.44
CA TYR A 79 16.65 3.73 29.05
C TYR A 79 17.70 3.77 27.95
N VAL A 80 18.45 4.85 27.85
CA VAL A 80 19.49 5.03 26.82
C VAL A 80 20.84 4.81 27.47
N ASP A 81 21.65 3.90 26.92
CA ASP A 81 23.00 3.69 27.41
C ASP A 81 23.81 5.00 27.25
N PRO A 82 24.61 5.43 28.24
CA PRO A 82 25.35 6.69 28.17
C PRO A 82 26.47 6.71 27.13
N GLU A 83 27.01 5.55 26.74
CA GLU A 83 28.22 5.45 25.92
C GLU A 83 27.98 4.69 24.62
N ALA A 84 27.17 3.64 24.67
CA ALA A 84 26.89 2.79 23.53
C ALA A 84 25.60 3.21 22.81
N ASP A 85 25.52 2.90 21.51
CA ASP A 85 24.32 3.10 20.69
C ASP A 85 23.27 2.00 20.97
N VAL A 86 22.82 1.95 22.23
CA VAL A 86 21.97 0.89 22.80
C VAL A 86 20.88 1.52 23.65
N ALA A 87 19.67 0.94 23.59
CA ALA A 87 18.56 1.32 24.46
C ALA A 87 17.87 0.08 25.04
N ARG A 88 17.53 0.16 26.33
CA ARG A 88 16.61 -0.77 26.98
C ARG A 88 15.20 -0.20 26.94
N ILE A 89 14.22 -1.00 26.54
CA ILE A 89 12.81 -0.61 26.46
C ILE A 89 11.99 -1.53 27.36
N ASP A 90 11.25 -0.95 28.30
CA ASP A 90 10.35 -1.65 29.21
C ASP A 90 8.89 -1.33 28.85
N VAL A 91 8.09 -2.38 28.55
CA VAL A 91 6.67 -2.27 28.21
C VAL A 91 5.90 -3.50 28.71
N GLN A 92 4.87 -3.26 29.55
CA GLN A 92 3.99 -4.30 30.10
C GLN A 92 4.69 -5.57 30.65
N GLY A 93 5.82 -5.41 31.35
CA GLY A 93 6.59 -6.51 31.93
C GLY A 93 7.55 -7.19 30.96
N THR A 94 7.59 -6.77 29.69
CA THR A 94 8.63 -7.13 28.72
C THR A 94 9.77 -6.13 28.79
N THR A 95 11.00 -6.62 28.85
CA THR A 95 12.23 -5.83 28.75
C THR A 95 12.96 -6.20 27.47
N LEU A 96 13.20 -5.22 26.61
CA LEU A 96 14.01 -5.34 25.40
C LEU A 96 15.34 -4.61 25.59
N VAL A 97 16.40 -5.10 24.97
CA VAL A 97 17.66 -4.37 24.80
C VAL A 97 17.97 -4.39 23.31
N LEU A 98 17.96 -3.23 22.68
CA LEU A 98 18.19 -3.09 21.24
C LEU A 98 19.46 -2.31 21.00
N ARG A 99 20.26 -2.76 20.03
CA ARG A 99 21.34 -1.96 19.44
C ARG A 99 20.79 -1.11 18.31
N LYS A 100 21.52 -0.04 17.96
CA LYS A 100 21.24 0.73 16.75
C LYS A 100 21.10 -0.19 15.54
N GLY A 101 20.05 0.04 14.76
CA GLY A 101 19.74 -0.74 13.56
C GLY A 101 19.07 -2.08 13.84
N GLU A 102 18.61 -2.36 15.05
CA GLU A 102 18.00 -3.64 15.44
C GLU A 102 16.47 -3.52 15.61
N TYR A 103 15.74 -4.44 14.99
CA TYR A 103 14.33 -4.69 15.28
C TYR A 103 14.19 -5.69 16.43
N SER A 104 13.26 -5.43 17.35
CA SER A 104 12.88 -6.39 18.38
C SER A 104 12.16 -7.61 17.80
N PRO A 105 12.11 -8.73 18.54
CA PRO A 105 11.04 -9.73 18.37
C PRO A 105 9.66 -9.10 18.53
N TRP A 106 8.61 -9.83 18.15
CA TRP A 106 7.23 -9.40 18.41
C TRP A 106 6.97 -9.21 19.91
N VAL A 107 6.45 -8.04 20.26
CA VAL A 107 5.97 -7.73 21.61
C VAL A 107 4.46 -7.76 21.61
N ARG A 108 3.86 -8.63 22.43
CA ARG A 108 2.43 -8.62 22.68
C ARG A 108 2.07 -7.47 23.61
N VAL A 109 1.06 -6.70 23.22
CA VAL A 109 0.53 -5.57 23.97
C VAL A 109 -0.96 -5.76 24.22
N ARG A 110 -1.42 -5.34 25.40
CA ARG A 110 -2.84 -5.38 25.80
C ARG A 110 -3.33 -3.99 26.17
N PHE A 111 -4.44 -3.57 25.58
CA PHE A 111 -5.08 -2.29 25.84
C PHE A 111 -6.41 -2.54 26.57
N GLU A 112 -6.51 -2.08 27.81
CA GLU A 112 -7.77 -2.14 28.57
C GLU A 112 -8.64 -0.94 28.15
N LEU A 113 -9.78 -1.22 27.50
CA LEU A 113 -10.75 -0.20 27.12
C LEU A 113 -11.69 0.13 28.29
N LEU A 114 -12.10 -0.90 29.03
CA LEU A 114 -12.89 -0.79 30.25
C LEU A 114 -12.42 -1.88 31.21
N LYS A 115 -11.74 -1.54 32.29
CA LYS A 115 -11.33 -2.55 33.28
C LYS A 115 -12.54 -3.02 34.10
N PRO A 116 -12.77 -4.33 34.29
CA PRO A 116 -12.09 -5.50 33.71
C PRO A 116 -12.83 -6.09 32.48
N VAL A 117 -13.79 -5.37 31.92
CA VAL A 117 -14.80 -5.85 30.96
C VAL A 117 -14.28 -5.99 29.53
N SER A 118 -13.42 -5.09 29.06
CA SER A 118 -13.00 -5.04 27.66
C SER A 118 -11.50 -4.79 27.53
N THR A 119 -10.83 -5.73 26.84
CA THR A 119 -9.39 -5.68 26.53
C THR A 119 -9.18 -6.07 25.09
N VAL A 120 -8.29 -5.34 24.41
CA VAL A 120 -7.90 -5.60 23.03
C VAL A 120 -6.42 -5.95 22.99
N TYR A 121 -6.06 -6.95 22.18
CA TYR A 121 -4.70 -7.47 22.06
C TYR A 121 -4.09 -7.09 20.71
N GLY A 122 -2.83 -6.69 20.74
CA GLY A 122 -2.05 -6.41 19.55
C GLY A 122 -0.61 -6.89 19.68
N ILE A 123 0.11 -6.79 18.58
CA ILE A 123 1.54 -7.06 18.50
C ILE A 123 2.26 -5.92 17.80
N ALA A 124 3.46 -5.57 18.28
CA ALA A 124 4.29 -4.54 17.67
C ALA A 124 5.77 -4.93 17.75
N ARG A 125 6.58 -4.38 16.84
CA ARG A 125 8.05 -4.44 16.91
C ARG A 125 8.62 -3.04 17.13
N PHE A 126 9.73 -2.98 17.83
CA PHE A 126 10.49 -1.78 18.13
C PHE A 126 11.77 -1.77 17.29
N TYR A 127 12.17 -0.62 16.75
CA TYR A 127 13.41 -0.45 16.01
C TYR A 127 14.19 0.74 16.56
N LEU A 128 15.40 0.48 17.05
CA LEU A 128 16.28 1.56 17.52
C LEU A 128 17.05 2.14 16.34
N LYS A 129 16.62 3.30 15.82
CA LYS A 129 17.30 3.99 14.72
C LYS A 129 18.59 4.66 15.20
N SER A 130 18.55 5.29 16.38
CA SER A 130 19.73 5.85 17.04
C SER A 130 19.48 5.98 18.54
N ALA A 131 20.53 5.82 19.34
CA ALA A 131 20.49 6.18 20.76
C ALA A 131 21.21 7.52 21.00
N HIS A 132 22.25 7.81 20.22
CA HIS A 132 23.02 9.05 20.25
C HIS A 132 23.11 9.74 18.88
N PRO A 133 23.31 11.07 18.82
CA PRO A 133 23.19 12.03 19.93
C PRO A 133 21.73 12.24 20.38
N HIS A 134 20.77 11.79 19.56
CA HIS A 134 19.36 11.81 19.88
C HIS A 134 18.83 10.38 19.88
N LEU A 135 17.99 10.07 20.87
CA LEU A 135 17.20 8.85 20.86
C LEU A 135 16.20 8.96 19.72
N GLN A 136 16.15 7.93 18.87
CA GLN A 136 15.21 7.76 17.78
C GLN A 136 14.73 6.30 17.80
N LEU A 137 13.51 6.09 18.29
CA LEU A 137 12.89 4.78 18.45
C LEU A 137 11.62 4.72 17.62
N TYR A 138 11.60 3.85 16.62
CA TYR A 138 10.41 3.55 15.83
C TYR A 138 9.67 2.35 16.44
N VAL A 139 8.35 2.36 16.37
CA VAL A 139 7.48 1.24 16.70
C VAL A 139 6.53 1.04 15.53
N THR A 140 6.44 -0.19 15.04
CA THR A 140 5.54 -0.55 13.95
C THR A 140 4.09 -0.15 14.26
N PRO A 141 3.23 0.03 13.26
CA PRO A 141 1.80 -0.05 13.49
C PRO A 141 1.45 -1.26 14.34
N ILE A 142 0.54 -1.08 15.28
CA ILE A 142 0.15 -2.15 16.20
C ILE A 142 -0.72 -3.12 15.40
N ASN A 143 -0.18 -4.29 15.08
CA ASN A 143 -0.91 -5.31 14.36
C ASN A 143 -1.93 -5.98 15.27
N ILE A 144 -3.01 -6.49 14.69
CA ILE A 144 -4.01 -7.28 15.41
C ILE A 144 -3.36 -8.60 15.82
N ASP A 145 -3.44 -8.99 17.10
CA ASP A 145 -2.86 -10.25 17.56
C ASP A 145 -3.62 -11.43 16.92
N PRO A 146 -3.00 -12.24 16.06
CA PRO A 146 -3.69 -13.33 15.38
C PRO A 146 -4.15 -14.44 16.33
N ALA A 147 -3.59 -14.56 17.54
CA ALA A 147 -4.04 -15.53 18.54
C ALA A 147 -5.29 -15.06 19.31
N HIS A 148 -5.50 -13.75 19.42
CA HIS A 148 -6.62 -13.12 20.11
C HIS A 148 -7.18 -11.94 19.30
N PRO A 149 -7.73 -12.23 18.10
CA PRO A 149 -8.01 -11.19 17.12
C PRO A 149 -9.15 -10.28 17.58
N ALA A 150 -8.91 -8.96 17.52
CA ALA A 150 -9.90 -7.94 17.83
C ALA A 150 -11.03 -7.85 16.79
N MET A 151 -10.76 -8.34 15.57
CA MET A 151 -11.69 -8.44 14.44
C MET A 151 -11.28 -9.62 13.54
N PRO A 152 -12.13 -10.11 12.62
CA PRO A 152 -11.86 -11.32 11.84
C PRO A 152 -10.70 -11.20 10.83
N VAL A 153 -9.45 -11.36 11.30
CA VAL A 153 -8.23 -11.40 10.45
C VAL A 153 -7.80 -12.83 10.09
N VAL A 154 -8.44 -13.83 10.71
CA VAL A 154 -8.20 -15.26 10.45
C VAL A 154 -9.53 -16.00 10.38
N HIS A 155 -9.61 -17.05 9.56
CA HIS A 155 -10.75 -17.96 9.51
C HIS A 155 -10.31 -19.41 9.24
N PRO A 156 -10.80 -20.41 10.02
CA PRO A 156 -11.62 -20.26 11.24
C PRO A 156 -10.86 -19.57 12.37
N GLU A 157 -11.55 -19.12 13.44
CA GLU A 157 -10.94 -18.34 14.53
C GLU A 157 -9.75 -19.07 15.20
N SER A 158 -9.82 -20.40 15.31
CA SER A 158 -8.76 -21.22 15.90
C SER A 158 -7.46 -21.22 15.08
N TYR A 159 -7.54 -20.91 13.78
CA TYR A 159 -6.41 -20.99 12.85
C TYR A 159 -5.27 -20.03 13.23
N GLY A 160 -5.61 -18.82 13.70
CA GLY A 160 -4.59 -17.86 14.13
C GLY A 160 -3.80 -18.33 15.35
N ARG A 161 -4.45 -18.98 16.33
CA ARG A 161 -3.77 -19.55 17.50
C ARG A 161 -2.83 -20.69 17.11
N GLU A 162 -3.29 -21.59 16.25
CA GLU A 162 -2.48 -22.70 15.75
C GLU A 162 -1.19 -22.20 15.07
N LEU A 163 -1.31 -21.23 14.17
CA LEU A 163 -0.15 -20.65 13.50
C LEU A 163 0.80 -19.96 14.48
N VAL A 164 0.27 -19.25 15.46
CA VAL A 164 1.09 -18.56 16.48
C VAL A 164 1.80 -19.54 17.41
N GLU A 165 1.18 -20.67 17.73
CA GLU A 165 1.82 -21.74 18.50
C GLU A 165 2.95 -22.41 17.71
N ALA A 166 2.79 -22.56 16.39
CA ALA A 166 3.77 -23.19 15.53
C ALA A 166 4.94 -22.26 15.13
N LEU A 167 4.67 -21.00 14.85
CA LEU A 167 5.59 -20.07 14.19
C LEU A 167 5.89 -18.80 14.99
N GLY A 168 5.11 -18.53 16.03
CA GLY A 168 5.10 -17.24 16.72
C GLY A 168 4.15 -16.23 16.06
N PRO A 169 4.02 -15.01 16.63
CA PRO A 169 3.21 -13.94 16.05
C PRO A 169 3.72 -13.54 14.66
N PHE A 170 2.82 -13.03 13.81
CA PHE A 170 3.14 -12.61 12.45
C PHE A 170 2.37 -11.36 12.01
N TRP A 171 2.85 -10.66 10.98
CA TRP A 171 2.15 -9.49 10.41
C TRP A 171 0.71 -9.81 9.99
N THR A 172 -0.26 -9.02 10.47
CA THR A 172 -1.69 -9.15 10.09
C THR A 172 -2.21 -7.95 9.31
N LYS A 173 -1.55 -6.80 9.42
CA LYS A 173 -1.88 -5.58 8.68
C LYS A 173 -1.63 -5.75 7.18
N GLY A 174 -2.54 -5.28 6.34
CA GLY A 174 -2.35 -5.20 4.88
C GLY A 174 -1.27 -4.18 4.50
N LEU A 175 -0.51 -4.43 3.43
CA LEU A 175 0.74 -3.71 3.12
C LEU A 175 1.65 -3.66 4.37
N PRO A 176 2.18 -4.82 4.82
CA PRO A 176 2.79 -4.98 6.13
C PRO A 176 4.04 -4.11 6.36
N ALA A 177 4.84 -3.80 5.33
CA ALA A 177 5.94 -2.86 5.48
C ALA A 177 5.41 -1.42 5.60
N ASP A 178 6.09 -0.58 6.37
CA ASP A 178 5.61 0.76 6.68
C ASP A 178 6.07 1.77 5.64
N THR A 179 5.25 1.88 4.59
CA THR A 179 5.51 2.78 3.47
C THR A 179 5.47 4.24 3.89
N LYS A 180 4.64 4.60 4.88
CA LYS A 180 4.53 5.99 5.36
C LYS A 180 5.71 6.42 6.20
N ALA A 181 6.20 5.55 7.08
CA ALA A 181 7.42 5.84 7.81
C ALA A 181 8.61 6.00 6.86
N PHE A 182 8.67 5.22 5.77
CA PHE A 182 9.72 5.36 4.76
C PHE A 182 9.54 6.61 3.90
N ASP A 183 8.32 6.89 3.42
CA ASP A 183 8.00 8.07 2.59
C ASP A 183 8.38 9.39 3.27
N HIS A 184 8.20 9.45 4.58
CA HIS A 184 8.48 10.64 5.39
C HIS A 184 9.88 10.61 6.04
N GLY A 185 10.74 9.65 5.70
CA GLY A 185 12.14 9.59 6.16
C GLY A 185 12.33 9.18 7.64
N VAL A 186 11.28 8.70 8.30
CA VAL A 186 11.37 8.10 9.63
C VAL A 186 12.17 6.80 9.54
N LEU A 187 11.88 5.96 8.56
CA LEU A 187 12.74 4.85 8.16
C LEU A 187 13.64 5.30 7.01
N ASP A 188 14.88 4.81 7.01
CA ASP A 188 15.78 4.85 5.87
C ASP A 188 15.72 3.52 5.09
N ASP A 189 16.45 3.43 3.98
CA ASP A 189 16.50 2.24 3.14
C ASP A 189 16.90 0.98 3.92
N GLU A 190 17.89 1.09 4.83
CA GLU A 190 18.35 -0.05 5.63
C GLU A 190 17.28 -0.51 6.63
N ALA A 191 16.60 0.41 7.31
CA ALA A 191 15.52 0.08 8.23
C ALA A 191 14.33 -0.55 7.49
N TYR A 192 13.96 0.01 6.32
CA TYR A 192 12.89 -0.53 5.49
C TYR A 192 13.22 -1.94 5.00
N VAL A 193 14.42 -2.16 4.44
CA VAL A 193 14.87 -3.48 3.96
C VAL A 193 14.85 -4.53 5.08
N LYS A 194 15.32 -4.20 6.28
CA LYS A 194 15.24 -5.12 7.44
C LYS A 194 13.80 -5.51 7.77
N GLN A 195 12.85 -4.57 7.65
CA GLN A 195 11.44 -4.86 7.86
C GLN A 195 10.89 -5.75 6.74
N ALA A 196 11.20 -5.46 5.47
CA ALA A 196 10.82 -6.28 4.33
C ALA A 196 11.36 -7.73 4.43
N GLU A 197 12.60 -7.91 4.88
CA GLU A 197 13.21 -9.23 5.14
C GLU A 197 12.50 -9.99 6.27
N LEU A 198 12.07 -9.31 7.33
CA LEU A 198 11.28 -9.95 8.39
C LEU A 198 9.93 -10.42 7.85
N ILE A 199 9.25 -9.58 7.06
CA ILE A 199 7.95 -9.88 6.45
C ILE A 199 8.06 -11.07 5.49
N LEU A 200 9.03 -11.05 4.57
CA LEU A 200 9.23 -12.13 3.62
C LEU A 200 9.51 -13.46 4.33
N ARG A 201 10.37 -13.45 5.35
CA ARG A 201 10.64 -14.65 6.16
C ARG A 201 9.40 -15.20 6.84
N GLU A 202 8.56 -14.34 7.42
CA GLU A 202 7.32 -14.77 8.06
C GLU A 202 6.32 -15.35 7.05
N HIS A 203 6.16 -14.72 5.88
CA HIS A 203 5.31 -15.24 4.81
C HIS A 203 5.81 -16.60 4.28
N VAL A 204 7.11 -16.75 4.03
CA VAL A 204 7.69 -18.04 3.59
C VAL A 204 7.54 -19.11 4.67
N ALA A 205 7.67 -18.76 5.95
CA ALA A 205 7.44 -19.71 7.05
C ALA A 205 5.97 -20.16 7.12
N LEU A 206 5.01 -19.22 6.96
CA LEU A 206 3.59 -19.52 6.87
C LEU A 206 3.29 -20.46 5.69
N PHE A 207 3.84 -20.16 4.51
CA PHE A 207 3.70 -21.04 3.34
C PHE A 207 4.23 -22.45 3.63
N ARG A 208 5.47 -22.57 4.13
CA ARG A 208 6.09 -23.87 4.40
C ARG A 208 5.31 -24.67 5.44
N HIS A 209 4.77 -24.00 6.46
CA HIS A 209 3.93 -24.65 7.45
C HIS A 209 2.66 -25.24 6.81
N GLU A 210 1.92 -24.44 6.06
CA GLU A 210 0.69 -24.89 5.39
C GLU A 210 0.95 -25.92 4.30
N TRP A 211 1.98 -25.71 3.48
CA TRP A 211 2.39 -26.65 2.42
C TRP A 211 2.70 -28.04 2.97
N SER A 212 3.40 -28.12 4.11
CA SER A 212 3.74 -29.41 4.75
C SER A 212 2.52 -30.21 5.23
N ARG A 213 1.39 -29.53 5.42
CA ARG A 213 0.12 -30.09 5.93
C ARG A 213 -0.94 -30.22 4.85
N PHE A 214 -0.74 -29.56 3.71
CA PHE A 214 -1.62 -29.66 2.56
C PHE A 214 -1.61 -31.10 2.01
N ARG A 215 -2.78 -31.62 1.69
CA ARG A 215 -2.95 -33.01 1.20
C ARG A 215 -3.75 -33.06 -0.09
N GLU A 216 -4.82 -32.28 -0.17
CA GLU A 216 -5.71 -32.22 -1.33
C GLU A 216 -6.51 -30.92 -1.33
N GLY A 217 -7.10 -30.58 -2.47
CA GLY A 217 -7.97 -29.41 -2.63
C GLY A 217 -7.27 -28.25 -3.34
N PHE A 218 -7.56 -27.03 -2.90
CA PHE A 218 -7.03 -25.80 -3.48
C PHE A 218 -6.24 -25.01 -2.44
N LEU A 219 -4.95 -24.79 -2.72
CA LEU A 219 -4.09 -23.92 -1.93
C LEU A 219 -3.81 -22.65 -2.72
N PHE A 220 -4.16 -21.50 -2.15
CA PHE A 220 -3.81 -20.19 -2.67
C PHE A 220 -2.86 -19.51 -1.69
N PHE A 221 -1.71 -19.06 -2.20
CA PHE A 221 -0.73 -18.31 -1.43
C PHE A 221 -0.31 -17.07 -2.21
N TYR A 222 -0.28 -15.94 -1.51
CA TYR A 222 0.02 -14.63 -2.07
C TYR A 222 1.27 -14.06 -1.40
N VAL A 223 2.19 -13.51 -2.21
CA VAL A 223 3.41 -12.87 -1.72
C VAL A 223 3.39 -11.38 -2.05
N SER A 224 3.07 -10.58 -1.06
CA SER A 224 2.99 -9.12 -1.21
C SER A 224 4.34 -8.42 -1.38
N SER A 225 5.45 -9.05 -0.99
CA SER A 225 6.79 -8.44 -1.06
C SER A 225 7.18 -8.02 -2.48
N THR A 226 6.77 -8.79 -3.50
CA THR A 226 7.09 -8.47 -4.90
C THR A 226 6.43 -7.18 -5.40
N ASP A 227 5.30 -6.80 -4.81
CA ASP A 227 4.57 -5.57 -5.10
C ASP A 227 5.05 -4.43 -4.19
N GLN A 228 4.98 -4.64 -2.88
CA GLN A 228 5.25 -3.62 -1.90
C GLN A 228 6.71 -3.14 -1.92
N ASP A 229 7.66 -4.08 -2.04
CA ASP A 229 9.07 -3.70 -2.06
C ASP A 229 9.43 -3.06 -3.40
N ALA A 230 8.80 -3.49 -4.51
CA ALA A 230 8.97 -2.85 -5.81
C ALA A 230 8.47 -1.41 -5.80
N HIS A 231 7.35 -1.11 -5.14
CA HIS A 231 6.93 0.27 -4.92
C HIS A 231 8.02 1.06 -4.20
N MET A 232 8.62 0.56 -3.13
CA MET A 232 9.48 1.37 -2.28
C MET A 232 10.96 1.43 -2.69
N LEU A 233 11.45 0.41 -3.41
CA LEU A 233 12.88 0.22 -3.68
C LEU A 233 13.24 0.21 -5.17
N TRP A 234 12.30 0.47 -6.09
CA TRP A 234 12.62 0.56 -7.53
C TRP A 234 13.75 1.56 -7.81
N ARG A 235 13.71 2.73 -7.14
CA ARG A 235 14.75 3.76 -7.23
C ARG A 235 16.14 3.26 -6.85
N ASN A 236 16.27 2.20 -6.05
CA ASN A 236 17.56 1.66 -5.65
C ASN A 236 18.23 0.89 -6.78
N MET A 237 17.44 0.19 -7.60
CA MET A 237 17.96 -0.64 -8.70
C MET A 237 18.07 0.12 -10.04
N ASP A 238 17.21 1.12 -10.27
CA ASP A 238 17.11 1.80 -11.56
C ASP A 238 17.97 3.07 -11.63
N PRO A 239 19.10 3.07 -12.36
CA PRO A 239 19.99 4.23 -12.47
C PRO A 239 19.38 5.41 -13.24
N THR A 240 18.27 5.20 -13.95
CA THR A 240 17.57 6.26 -14.69
C THR A 240 16.52 6.99 -13.85
N HIS A 241 16.20 6.45 -12.66
CA HIS A 241 15.20 7.04 -11.77
C HIS A 241 15.70 8.38 -11.19
N PRO A 242 14.89 9.47 -11.19
CA PRO A 242 15.32 10.79 -10.70
C PRO A 242 15.80 10.80 -9.24
N MET A 243 15.27 9.91 -8.41
CA MET A 243 15.65 9.76 -6.99
C MET A 243 16.72 8.67 -6.75
N HIS A 244 17.36 8.13 -7.79
CA HIS A 244 18.37 7.08 -7.63
C HIS A 244 19.62 7.55 -6.87
N GLU A 245 20.05 8.80 -7.05
CA GLU A 245 21.23 9.32 -6.35
C GLU A 245 21.04 9.45 -4.84
N ALA A 246 19.80 9.69 -4.38
CA ALA A 246 19.46 9.74 -2.97
C ALA A 246 19.24 8.35 -2.34
N ALA A 247 19.22 7.29 -3.17
CA ALA A 247 18.99 5.92 -2.73
C ALA A 247 20.25 5.27 -2.15
N ASP A 248 20.08 4.36 -1.19
CA ASP A 248 21.19 3.53 -0.75
C ASP A 248 21.45 2.40 -1.74
N ARG A 249 22.55 2.56 -2.50
CA ARG A 249 22.98 1.62 -3.56
C ARG A 249 23.36 0.24 -3.03
N ARG A 250 23.59 0.07 -1.72
CA ARG A 250 23.80 -1.27 -1.13
C ARG A 250 22.62 -2.20 -1.38
N PHE A 251 21.42 -1.64 -1.55
CA PHE A 251 20.17 -2.39 -1.75
C PHE A 251 19.70 -2.44 -3.20
N ALA A 252 20.55 -2.08 -4.17
CA ALA A 252 20.20 -2.15 -5.60
C ALA A 252 19.82 -3.58 -6.07
N GLY A 253 20.32 -4.61 -5.40
CA GLY A 253 20.00 -6.02 -5.68
C GLY A 253 18.76 -6.56 -4.96
N PHE A 254 18.19 -5.82 -4.01
CA PHE A 254 17.21 -6.37 -3.06
C PHE A 254 15.97 -6.96 -3.75
N LEU A 255 15.41 -6.28 -4.75
CA LEU A 255 14.25 -6.79 -5.49
C LEU A 255 14.57 -8.11 -6.20
N LEU A 256 15.76 -8.25 -6.79
CA LEU A 256 16.19 -9.49 -7.42
C LEU A 256 16.36 -10.61 -6.39
N ASP A 257 16.87 -10.30 -5.19
CA ASP A 257 17.01 -11.26 -4.10
C ASP A 257 15.64 -11.79 -3.63
N VAL A 258 14.60 -10.94 -3.58
CA VAL A 258 13.22 -11.35 -3.32
C VAL A 258 12.75 -12.36 -4.38
N TYR A 259 12.91 -12.05 -5.67
CA TYR A 259 12.55 -12.99 -6.74
C TYR A 259 13.35 -14.31 -6.66
N ALA A 260 14.63 -14.26 -6.30
CA ALA A 260 15.46 -15.45 -6.13
C ALA A 260 15.02 -16.33 -4.93
N GLU A 261 14.50 -15.73 -3.85
CA GLU A 261 13.87 -16.48 -2.75
C GLU A 261 12.59 -17.19 -3.22
N LEU A 262 11.76 -16.52 -4.01
CA LEU A 262 10.52 -17.10 -4.52
C LEU A 262 10.76 -18.18 -5.57
N ASP A 263 11.79 -18.02 -6.40
CA ASP A 263 12.24 -19.06 -7.33
C ASP A 263 12.67 -20.34 -6.58
N ARG A 264 13.44 -20.20 -5.50
CA ARG A 264 13.80 -21.33 -4.63
C ARG A 264 12.58 -21.98 -3.98
N LEU A 265 11.64 -21.17 -3.47
CA LEU A 265 10.40 -21.69 -2.91
C LEU A 265 9.57 -22.45 -3.94
N LEU A 266 9.48 -21.94 -5.17
CA LEU A 266 8.81 -22.64 -6.28
C LEU A 266 9.52 -23.95 -6.64
N GLY A 267 10.86 -23.96 -6.61
CA GLY A 267 11.66 -25.19 -6.75
C GLY A 267 11.26 -26.26 -5.74
N ASP A 268 11.21 -25.91 -4.45
CA ASP A 268 10.77 -26.80 -3.36
C ASP A 268 9.36 -27.38 -3.63
N VAL A 269 8.45 -26.56 -4.18
CA VAL A 269 7.09 -26.99 -4.53
C VAL A 269 7.11 -27.97 -5.70
N LEU A 270 7.81 -27.63 -6.79
CA LEU A 270 7.86 -28.44 -8.01
C LEU A 270 8.50 -29.82 -7.78
N GLU A 271 9.44 -29.94 -6.85
CA GLU A 271 10.02 -31.22 -6.45
C GLU A 271 9.06 -32.11 -5.65
N ALA A 272 8.10 -31.52 -4.94
CA ALA A 272 7.19 -32.23 -4.03
C ALA A 272 5.84 -32.62 -4.68
N VAL A 273 5.44 -31.98 -5.78
CA VAL A 273 4.14 -32.21 -6.44
C VAL A 273 4.14 -33.46 -7.33
N ASP A 274 2.99 -34.13 -7.40
CA ASP A 274 2.76 -35.27 -8.30
C ASP A 274 2.11 -34.85 -9.64
N GLU A 275 1.92 -35.80 -10.55
CA GLU A 275 1.27 -35.56 -11.85
C GLU A 275 -0.20 -35.14 -11.74
N ARG A 276 -0.82 -35.28 -10.56
CA ARG A 276 -2.22 -34.92 -10.29
C ARG A 276 -2.34 -33.52 -9.70
N THR A 277 -1.22 -32.85 -9.44
CA THR A 277 -1.18 -31.53 -8.84
C THR A 277 -0.82 -30.49 -9.89
N TRP A 278 -1.72 -29.53 -10.09
CA TRP A 278 -1.47 -28.40 -10.97
C TRP A 278 -0.88 -27.23 -10.19
N VAL A 279 0.34 -26.82 -10.55
CA VAL A 279 1.00 -25.65 -10.00
C VAL A 279 0.83 -24.50 -10.97
N LEU A 280 0.32 -23.39 -10.46
CA LEU A 280 0.14 -22.15 -11.20
C LEU A 280 0.77 -21.00 -10.43
N VAL A 281 1.56 -20.19 -11.12
CA VAL A 281 2.12 -18.95 -10.60
C VAL A 281 1.67 -17.83 -11.51
N CYS A 282 1.02 -16.83 -10.94
CA CYS A 282 0.56 -15.67 -11.70
C CYS A 282 0.75 -14.40 -10.89
N SER A 283 0.88 -13.28 -11.60
CA SER A 283 0.71 -11.96 -11.01
C SER A 283 -0.61 -11.34 -11.48
N ASP A 284 -1.18 -10.51 -10.62
CA ASP A 284 -2.33 -9.66 -10.95
C ASP A 284 -1.96 -8.52 -11.90
N HIS A 285 -0.71 -8.07 -11.88
CA HIS A 285 -0.16 -7.08 -12.80
C HIS A 285 1.36 -7.18 -12.98
N GLY A 286 1.92 -6.39 -13.90
CA GLY A 286 3.36 -6.12 -13.99
C GLY A 286 3.75 -4.90 -13.17
N PHE A 287 4.93 -4.34 -13.45
CA PHE A 287 5.47 -3.16 -12.75
C PHE A 287 6.35 -2.30 -13.67
N ALA A 288 6.47 -1.02 -13.36
CA ALA A 288 7.32 -0.07 -14.08
C ALA A 288 7.87 1.03 -13.14
N PRO A 289 8.89 1.80 -13.55
CA PRO A 289 9.35 2.94 -12.77
C PRO A 289 8.27 4.02 -12.61
N PHE A 290 8.33 4.77 -11.52
CA PHE A 290 7.50 5.93 -11.22
C PHE A 290 8.34 7.06 -10.65
N GLY A 291 8.93 7.85 -11.56
CA GLY A 291 9.78 8.99 -11.22
C GLY A 291 9.10 10.35 -11.31
N ARG A 292 7.94 10.45 -11.97
CA ARG A 292 7.26 11.73 -12.26
C ARG A 292 5.74 11.60 -12.13
N GLN A 293 5.12 12.66 -11.62
CA GLN A 293 3.67 12.74 -11.40
C GLN A 293 3.02 13.63 -12.46
N PHE A 294 1.91 13.17 -13.05
CA PHE A 294 1.03 13.96 -13.92
C PHE A 294 -0.22 14.40 -13.15
N HIS A 295 -0.42 15.71 -13.04
CA HIS A 295 -1.56 16.33 -12.37
C HIS A 295 -2.71 16.54 -13.36
N LEU A 296 -3.49 15.48 -13.59
CA LEU A 296 -4.62 15.47 -14.52
C LEU A 296 -5.60 16.63 -14.28
N ASN A 297 -5.97 16.87 -13.03
CA ASN A 297 -6.95 17.92 -12.72
C ASN A 297 -6.38 19.33 -12.86
N SER A 298 -5.09 19.53 -12.59
CA SER A 298 -4.41 20.79 -12.88
C SER A 298 -4.36 21.06 -14.39
N TRP A 299 -4.09 20.04 -15.19
CA TRP A 299 -4.14 20.16 -16.65
C TRP A 299 -5.55 20.49 -17.14
N LEU A 300 -6.58 19.76 -16.68
CA LEU A 300 -7.98 20.03 -17.03
C LEU A 300 -8.39 21.47 -16.66
N ARG A 301 -7.94 21.96 -15.50
CA ARG A 301 -8.18 23.34 -15.05
C ARG A 301 -7.51 24.35 -15.98
N GLN A 302 -6.24 24.16 -16.34
CA GLN A 302 -5.55 25.05 -17.27
C GLN A 302 -6.18 25.09 -18.66
N GLN A 303 -6.68 23.94 -19.14
CA GLN A 303 -7.37 23.87 -20.45
C GLN A 303 -8.83 24.35 -20.41
N GLY A 304 -9.35 24.70 -19.23
CA GLY A 304 -10.72 25.19 -19.04
C GLY A 304 -11.80 24.09 -19.00
N TYR A 305 -11.41 22.82 -18.89
CA TYR A 305 -12.35 21.70 -18.70
C TYR A 305 -12.84 21.57 -17.26
N LEU A 306 -12.01 21.96 -16.29
CA LEU A 306 -12.37 21.99 -14.87
C LEU A 306 -12.40 23.44 -14.39
N VAL A 307 -13.53 23.86 -13.83
CA VAL A 307 -13.74 25.23 -13.38
C VAL A 307 -13.82 25.25 -11.86
N ILE A 308 -13.04 26.13 -11.23
CA ILE A 308 -13.10 26.36 -9.79
C ILE A 308 -13.98 27.57 -9.47
N LYS A 309 -14.61 27.57 -8.30
CA LYS A 309 -15.45 28.68 -7.85
C LYS A 309 -14.61 29.95 -7.64
N PRO A 310 -15.15 31.16 -7.89
CA PRO A 310 -14.40 32.42 -7.78
C PRO A 310 -13.71 32.63 -6.42
N GLU A 311 -14.36 32.22 -5.33
CA GLU A 311 -13.83 32.31 -3.97
C GLU A 311 -12.59 31.43 -3.73
N ALA A 312 -12.44 30.35 -4.49
CA ALA A 312 -11.30 29.45 -4.42
C ALA A 312 -10.17 29.85 -5.39
N ALA A 313 -10.37 30.88 -6.23
CA ALA A 313 -9.41 31.27 -7.27
C ALA A 313 -8.01 31.63 -6.73
N ARG A 314 -7.92 32.09 -5.48
CA ARG A 314 -6.65 32.45 -4.81
C ARG A 314 -5.96 31.28 -4.11
N LYS A 315 -6.60 30.12 -4.00
CA LYS A 315 -5.99 28.95 -3.36
C LYS A 315 -4.92 28.36 -4.27
N SER A 316 -3.76 28.04 -3.70
CA SER A 316 -2.68 27.35 -4.41
C SER A 316 -3.06 25.89 -4.73
N ARG A 317 -3.82 25.25 -3.84
CA ARG A 317 -4.42 23.93 -4.04
C ARG A 317 -5.92 23.97 -3.76
N THR A 318 -6.69 23.25 -4.56
CA THR A 318 -8.16 23.18 -4.44
C THR A 318 -8.61 21.74 -4.29
N THR A 319 -9.75 21.52 -3.64
CA THR A 319 -10.37 20.19 -3.54
C THR A 319 -11.65 20.12 -4.39
N LEU A 320 -12.32 18.96 -4.42
CA LEU A 320 -13.61 18.79 -5.09
C LEU A 320 -14.69 19.77 -4.60
N ASN A 321 -14.60 20.25 -3.35
CA ASN A 321 -15.55 21.22 -2.79
C ASN A 321 -15.40 22.63 -3.40
N ASP A 322 -14.24 22.92 -3.99
CA ASP A 322 -13.92 24.19 -4.63
C ASP A 322 -14.30 24.20 -6.13
N VAL A 323 -14.78 23.08 -6.68
CA VAL A 323 -15.16 22.95 -8.09
C VAL A 323 -16.54 23.58 -8.34
N ASP A 324 -16.64 24.41 -9.38
CA ASP A 324 -17.91 24.87 -9.93
C ASP A 324 -18.45 23.81 -10.89
N TRP A 325 -19.23 22.88 -10.34
CA TRP A 325 -19.82 21.77 -11.10
C TRP A 325 -20.81 22.22 -12.17
N SER A 326 -21.38 23.42 -12.08
CA SER A 326 -22.29 23.92 -13.12
C SER A 326 -21.59 24.30 -14.42
N LYS A 327 -20.26 24.48 -14.38
CA LYS A 327 -19.42 24.89 -15.53
C LYS A 327 -18.35 23.88 -15.89
N THR A 328 -18.06 22.93 -15.00
CA THR A 328 -17.04 21.90 -15.21
C THR A 328 -17.53 20.88 -16.22
N LEU A 329 -16.67 20.54 -17.19
CA LEU A 329 -16.93 19.59 -18.26
C LEU A 329 -16.36 18.21 -17.95
N ALA A 330 -15.17 18.14 -17.33
CA ALA A 330 -14.50 16.89 -17.00
C ALA A 330 -13.64 17.01 -15.74
N TYR A 331 -13.46 15.88 -15.05
CA TYR A 331 -12.71 15.79 -13.80
C TYR A 331 -12.11 14.38 -13.62
N GLY A 332 -10.95 14.29 -12.99
CA GLY A 332 -10.28 13.04 -12.65
C GLY A 332 -10.42 12.71 -11.17
N ILE A 333 -10.69 11.44 -10.86
CA ILE A 333 -10.68 10.85 -9.51
C ILE A 333 -10.16 9.42 -9.67
N GLY A 334 -9.41 8.94 -8.67
CA GLY A 334 -8.76 7.64 -8.72
C GLY A 334 -7.49 7.65 -9.58
N PHE A 335 -6.87 6.48 -9.73
CA PHE A 335 -5.55 6.38 -10.35
C PHE A 335 -5.55 6.64 -11.86
N ASN A 336 -6.55 6.14 -12.59
CA ASN A 336 -6.59 6.23 -14.06
C ASN A 336 -7.93 6.79 -14.57
N GLY A 337 -8.84 7.17 -13.67
CA GLY A 337 -10.21 7.57 -14.02
C GLY A 337 -10.33 9.02 -14.45
N LEU A 338 -10.98 9.24 -15.60
CA LEU A 338 -11.42 10.55 -16.06
C LEU A 338 -12.92 10.50 -16.41
N TYR A 339 -13.67 11.38 -15.77
CA TYR A 339 -15.11 11.49 -15.86
C TYR A 339 -15.51 12.77 -16.60
N ILE A 340 -16.60 12.70 -17.33
CA ILE A 340 -17.29 13.81 -17.97
C ILE A 340 -18.53 14.14 -17.14
N ASN A 341 -18.79 15.41 -16.90
CA ASN A 341 -19.90 15.88 -16.08
C ASN A 341 -21.24 15.77 -16.85
N GLN A 342 -21.77 14.54 -16.89
CA GLN A 342 -22.87 14.11 -17.73
C GLN A 342 -24.21 14.31 -17.03
N GLU A 343 -25.20 14.81 -17.80
CA GLU A 343 -26.58 14.88 -17.34
C GLU A 343 -27.09 13.51 -16.88
N GLY A 344 -27.74 13.48 -15.72
CA GLY A 344 -28.35 12.28 -15.14
C GLY A 344 -27.40 11.33 -14.42
N ARG A 345 -26.08 11.59 -14.40
CA ARG A 345 -25.10 10.83 -13.59
C ARG A 345 -24.52 11.68 -12.47
N GLU A 346 -23.98 12.85 -12.79
CA GLU A 346 -23.48 13.80 -11.80
C GLU A 346 -24.59 14.75 -11.31
N GLY A 347 -24.53 15.16 -10.05
CA GLY A 347 -25.57 16.00 -9.43
C GLY A 347 -25.78 17.36 -10.10
N ALA A 348 -24.76 17.90 -10.77
CA ALA A 348 -24.84 19.11 -11.61
C ALA A 348 -24.34 18.86 -13.05
N GLY A 349 -24.45 17.60 -13.50
CA GLY A 349 -24.12 17.20 -14.85
C GLY A 349 -25.04 17.86 -15.87
N HIS A 350 -24.47 18.36 -16.95
CA HIS A 350 -25.18 19.17 -17.95
C HIS A 350 -24.76 18.86 -19.39
N LEU A 351 -23.93 17.84 -19.58
CA LEU A 351 -23.57 17.35 -20.91
C LEU A 351 -24.48 16.20 -21.30
N SER A 352 -25.20 16.36 -22.41
CA SER A 352 -25.95 15.28 -23.04
C SER A 352 -25.01 14.13 -23.47
N PRO A 353 -25.50 12.89 -23.65
CA PRO A 353 -24.69 11.76 -24.09
C PRO A 353 -23.87 12.04 -25.37
N ALA A 354 -24.47 12.72 -26.35
CA ALA A 354 -23.77 13.08 -27.59
C ALA A 354 -22.67 14.15 -27.39
N GLN A 355 -22.84 15.08 -26.44
CA GLN A 355 -21.77 16.02 -26.07
C GLN A 355 -20.65 15.31 -25.32
N ARG A 356 -21.01 14.40 -24.42
CA ARG A 356 -20.07 13.55 -23.68
C ARG A 356 -19.19 12.74 -24.64
N ASP A 357 -19.75 12.05 -25.63
CA ASP A 357 -18.96 11.25 -26.58
C ASP A 357 -18.00 12.12 -27.41
N ARG A 358 -18.45 13.29 -27.87
CA ARG A 358 -17.60 14.24 -28.61
C ARG A 358 -16.47 14.79 -27.73
N LEU A 359 -16.76 15.11 -26.47
CA LEU A 359 -15.77 15.59 -25.52
C LEU A 359 -14.76 14.48 -25.18
N ALA A 360 -15.21 13.24 -25.01
CA ALA A 360 -14.35 12.10 -24.72
C ALA A 360 -13.31 11.88 -25.84
N GLN A 361 -13.75 11.92 -27.09
CA GLN A 361 -12.86 11.82 -28.26
C GLN A 361 -11.88 12.99 -28.35
N ARG A 362 -12.30 14.21 -27.96
CA ARG A 362 -11.42 15.38 -27.93
C ARG A 362 -10.36 15.25 -26.84
N LEU A 363 -10.77 14.94 -25.61
CA LEU A 363 -9.87 14.76 -24.47
C LEU A 363 -8.85 13.65 -24.74
N LYS A 364 -9.27 12.52 -25.31
CA LYS A 364 -8.36 11.46 -25.76
C LYS A 364 -7.23 12.01 -26.65
N ARG A 365 -7.56 12.75 -27.72
CA ARG A 365 -6.54 13.30 -28.64
C ARG A 365 -5.62 14.32 -27.97
N GLU A 366 -6.19 15.21 -27.16
CA GLU A 366 -5.41 16.26 -26.49
C GLU A 366 -4.45 15.65 -25.44
N LEU A 367 -4.95 14.73 -24.61
CA LEU A 367 -4.15 14.05 -23.58
C LEU A 367 -3.01 13.22 -24.19
N GLU A 368 -3.28 12.45 -25.26
CA GLU A 368 -2.25 11.67 -25.97
C GLU A 368 -1.22 12.53 -26.73
N SER A 369 -1.45 13.84 -26.85
CA SER A 369 -0.54 14.79 -27.48
C SER A 369 0.35 15.54 -26.49
N ILE A 370 0.12 15.40 -25.18
CA ILE A 370 0.89 16.09 -24.15
C ILE A 370 2.34 15.62 -24.17
N VAL A 371 3.25 16.59 -24.07
CA VAL A 371 4.69 16.36 -23.93
C VAL A 371 5.14 17.02 -22.62
N ASP A 372 5.87 16.28 -21.79
CA ASP A 372 6.60 16.82 -20.66
C ASP A 372 7.78 17.67 -21.20
N PRO A 373 7.79 18.99 -20.96
CA PRO A 373 8.83 19.86 -21.51
C PRO A 373 10.22 19.59 -20.92
N GLU A 374 10.32 18.99 -19.73
CA GLU A 374 11.61 18.72 -19.09
C GLU A 374 12.29 17.46 -19.66
N THR A 375 11.52 16.45 -20.03
CA THR A 375 12.05 15.16 -20.52
C THR A 375 11.88 14.95 -22.02
N GLY A 376 10.98 15.70 -22.66
CA GLY A 376 10.54 15.48 -24.05
C GLY A 376 9.67 14.24 -24.25
N GLN A 377 9.34 13.50 -23.18
CA GLN A 377 8.50 12.30 -23.23
C GLN A 377 7.02 12.65 -23.14
N ARG A 378 6.15 11.73 -23.55
CA ARG A 378 4.70 11.86 -23.35
C ARG A 378 4.31 11.20 -22.02
N PRO A 379 3.72 11.92 -21.05
CA PRO A 379 3.26 11.32 -19.79
C PRO A 379 2.16 10.27 -19.99
N ILE A 380 1.39 10.41 -21.08
CA ILE A 380 0.26 9.55 -21.39
C ILE A 380 0.59 8.77 -22.67
N SER A 381 0.66 7.45 -22.53
CA SER A 381 0.84 6.51 -23.65
C SER A 381 -0.44 6.44 -24.48
N ARG A 382 -1.56 6.21 -23.78
CA ARG A 382 -2.85 5.94 -24.41
C ARG A 382 -4.00 6.33 -23.50
N VAL A 383 -5.11 6.77 -24.09
CA VAL A 383 -6.38 6.96 -23.39
C VAL A 383 -7.42 6.03 -23.98
N TYR A 384 -8.04 5.23 -23.14
CA TYR A 384 -9.07 4.26 -23.53
C TYR A 384 -10.46 4.82 -23.22
N LEU A 385 -11.41 4.60 -24.13
CA LEU A 385 -12.82 4.80 -23.82
C LEU A 385 -13.32 3.57 -23.08
N ARG A 386 -14.17 3.74 -22.06
CA ARG A 386 -14.65 2.58 -21.28
C ARG A 386 -15.34 1.52 -22.15
N GLU A 387 -16.05 1.94 -23.18
CA GLU A 387 -16.77 1.04 -24.10
C GLU A 387 -15.83 0.19 -24.97
N GLN A 388 -14.53 0.51 -25.01
CA GLN A 388 -13.52 -0.29 -25.71
C GLN A 388 -12.96 -1.41 -24.84
N LEU A 389 -13.05 -1.28 -23.51
CA LEU A 389 -12.40 -2.19 -22.55
C LEU A 389 -13.41 -3.03 -21.78
N TYR A 390 -14.59 -2.48 -21.50
CA TYR A 390 -15.53 -3.05 -20.56
C TYR A 390 -16.92 -3.18 -21.15
N THR A 391 -17.64 -4.18 -20.64
CA THR A 391 -19.05 -4.46 -20.91
C THR A 391 -19.71 -4.92 -19.62
N GLY A 392 -21.01 -4.69 -19.45
CA GLY A 392 -21.76 -5.19 -18.30
C GLY A 392 -22.69 -4.16 -17.70
N GLU A 393 -23.44 -4.57 -16.67
CA GLU A 393 -24.51 -3.77 -16.05
C GLU A 393 -24.00 -2.48 -15.43
N PHE A 394 -22.76 -2.47 -14.93
CA PHE A 394 -22.13 -1.31 -14.27
C PHE A 394 -21.35 -0.40 -15.23
N LEU A 395 -21.39 -0.63 -16.55
CA LEU A 395 -20.61 0.15 -17.53
C LEU A 395 -20.91 1.66 -17.43
N ALA A 396 -22.16 2.03 -17.11
CA ALA A 396 -22.57 3.42 -16.97
C ALA A 396 -21.91 4.16 -15.79
N GLU A 397 -21.52 3.43 -14.74
CA GLU A 397 -20.90 3.95 -13.51
C GLU A 397 -19.38 4.12 -13.63
N MET A 398 -18.77 3.48 -14.62
CA MET A 398 -17.32 3.55 -14.86
C MET A 398 -16.88 4.95 -15.34
N PRO A 399 -15.61 5.33 -15.11
CA PRO A 399 -15.02 6.51 -15.76
C PRO A 399 -15.26 6.49 -17.27
N ASP A 400 -15.52 7.63 -17.90
CA ASP A 400 -15.73 7.68 -19.35
C ASP A 400 -14.44 7.38 -20.13
N LEU A 401 -13.31 7.79 -19.55
CA LEU A 401 -11.97 7.62 -20.09
C LEU A 401 -11.08 6.99 -19.01
N LEU A 402 -10.22 6.06 -19.44
CA LEU A 402 -9.14 5.49 -18.63
C LEU A 402 -7.80 5.96 -19.18
N ILE A 403 -7.03 6.65 -18.35
CA ILE A 403 -5.73 7.21 -18.72
C ILE A 403 -4.66 6.15 -18.53
N GLY A 404 -4.04 5.70 -19.62
CA GLY A 404 -2.85 4.85 -19.62
C GLY A 404 -1.59 5.70 -19.60
N TYR A 405 -0.96 5.81 -18.43
CA TYR A 405 0.32 6.52 -18.28
C TYR A 405 1.48 5.75 -18.91
N GLN A 406 2.51 6.48 -19.32
CA GLN A 406 3.77 5.93 -19.80
C GLN A 406 4.64 5.46 -18.60
N PRO A 407 5.42 4.37 -18.70
CA PRO A 407 6.44 4.03 -17.72
C PRO A 407 7.30 5.25 -17.33
N GLY A 408 7.51 5.44 -16.03
CA GLY A 408 8.14 6.64 -15.46
C GLY A 408 7.13 7.69 -14.97
N TYR A 409 5.88 7.63 -15.45
CA TYR A 409 4.80 8.54 -15.10
C TYR A 409 3.63 7.82 -14.42
N ARG A 410 2.97 8.54 -13.51
CA ARG A 410 1.69 8.15 -12.91
C ARG A 410 0.88 9.40 -12.62
N VAL A 411 -0.42 9.27 -12.37
CA VAL A 411 -1.20 10.36 -11.78
C VAL A 411 -0.59 10.84 -10.44
N SER A 412 -0.71 12.13 -10.16
CA SER A 412 -0.34 12.69 -8.85
C SER A 412 -1.31 12.27 -7.76
N SER A 413 -0.81 12.10 -6.53
CA SER A 413 -1.66 11.76 -5.38
C SER A 413 -2.74 12.82 -5.12
N ALA A 414 -2.45 14.09 -5.44
CA ALA A 414 -3.42 15.17 -5.38
C ALA A 414 -4.57 14.96 -6.39
N SER A 415 -4.27 14.62 -7.64
CA SER A 415 -5.30 14.36 -8.65
C SER A 415 -6.12 13.10 -8.36
N VAL A 416 -5.55 12.08 -7.72
CA VAL A 416 -6.30 10.90 -7.25
C VAL A 416 -7.47 11.30 -6.34
N LEU A 417 -7.25 12.30 -5.48
CA LEU A 417 -8.24 12.84 -4.54
C LEU A 417 -9.13 13.93 -5.15
N GLY A 418 -8.99 14.23 -6.45
CA GLY A 418 -9.77 15.27 -7.12
C GLY A 418 -9.21 16.69 -6.96
N GLU A 419 -7.99 16.85 -6.48
CA GLU A 419 -7.41 18.17 -6.22
C GLU A 419 -6.78 18.81 -7.46
N THR A 420 -6.69 20.14 -7.49
CA THR A 420 -5.92 20.90 -8.50
C THR A 420 -4.80 21.70 -7.84
N GLY A 421 -3.72 21.95 -8.58
CA GLY A 421 -2.56 22.72 -8.14
C GLY A 421 -1.88 23.48 -9.29
N PRO A 422 -0.69 24.07 -9.05
CA PRO A 422 0.00 24.88 -10.04
C PRO A 422 0.77 24.07 -11.10
N ALA A 423 1.23 22.86 -10.76
CA ALA A 423 2.01 22.00 -11.64
C ALA A 423 1.11 21.10 -12.51
N ILE A 424 1.56 20.80 -13.74
CA ILE A 424 1.00 19.73 -14.58
C ILE A 424 1.86 18.47 -14.49
N VAL A 425 3.18 18.62 -14.48
CA VAL A 425 4.14 17.51 -14.28
C VAL A 425 5.16 17.95 -13.25
N GLU A 426 5.56 17.03 -12.36
CA GLU A 426 6.66 17.23 -11.43
C GLU A 426 7.39 15.92 -11.13
N VAL A 427 8.63 16.01 -10.65
CA VAL A 427 9.36 14.86 -10.13
C VAL A 427 8.65 14.34 -8.88
N ASN A 428 8.51 13.02 -8.79
CA ASN A 428 8.01 12.36 -7.60
C ASN A 428 9.07 12.45 -6.48
N PRO A 429 8.79 13.14 -5.36
CA PRO A 429 9.78 13.35 -4.32
C PRO A 429 9.86 12.20 -3.31
N TYR A 430 8.98 11.19 -3.43
CA TYR A 430 8.84 10.12 -2.45
C TYR A 430 9.63 8.87 -2.85
N PRO A 431 10.10 8.06 -1.87
CA PRO A 431 10.65 6.73 -2.09
C PRO A 431 9.75 5.77 -2.87
N TRP A 432 8.42 5.92 -2.81
CA TRP A 432 7.47 5.20 -3.67
C TRP A 432 7.79 5.45 -5.15
N SER A 433 8.57 4.56 -5.77
CA SER A 433 9.34 4.76 -7.00
C SER A 433 9.09 3.70 -8.08
N GLY A 434 8.40 2.61 -7.75
CA GLY A 434 7.78 1.72 -8.73
C GLY A 434 6.27 1.88 -8.70
N ASP A 435 5.57 1.59 -9.79
CA ASP A 435 4.10 1.55 -9.82
C ASP A 435 3.59 0.65 -10.97
N HIS A 436 2.29 0.39 -10.94
CA HIS A 436 1.57 -0.44 -11.93
C HIS A 436 0.28 0.24 -12.42
N SER A 437 -0.02 1.46 -11.93
CA SER A 437 -1.16 2.30 -12.33
C SER A 437 -0.91 3.05 -13.65
N LEU A 438 -0.53 2.31 -14.68
CA LEU A 438 -0.12 2.84 -15.99
C LEU A 438 -0.90 2.17 -17.13
N ASP A 439 -0.51 2.41 -18.38
CA ASP A 439 -1.10 1.72 -19.53
C ASP A 439 -0.96 0.20 -19.36
N HIS A 440 -2.10 -0.51 -19.31
CA HIS A 440 -2.15 -1.94 -19.04
C HIS A 440 -1.37 -2.81 -20.03
N GLN A 441 -1.04 -2.28 -21.22
CA GLN A 441 -0.22 -2.98 -22.21
C GLN A 441 1.29 -2.90 -21.93
N LEU A 442 1.71 -1.95 -21.09
CA LEU A 442 3.13 -1.67 -20.82
C LEU A 442 3.62 -2.27 -19.49
N ALA A 443 2.73 -2.81 -18.66
CA ALA A 443 3.05 -3.56 -17.46
C ALA A 443 2.24 -4.87 -17.38
N PRO A 444 2.43 -5.82 -18.33
CA PRO A 444 1.72 -7.09 -18.32
C PRO A 444 2.11 -7.93 -17.09
N GLY A 445 1.14 -8.65 -16.53
CA GLY A 445 1.41 -9.66 -15.52
C GLY A 445 2.09 -10.92 -16.09
N CYS A 446 2.53 -11.80 -15.21
CA CYS A 446 3.14 -13.08 -15.57
C CYS A 446 2.18 -14.25 -15.33
N LEU A 447 2.36 -15.33 -16.10
CA LEU A 447 1.66 -16.59 -15.92
C LEU A 447 2.60 -17.75 -16.22
N PHE A 448 2.87 -18.57 -15.22
CA PHE A 448 3.62 -19.82 -15.30
C PHE A 448 2.74 -20.97 -14.83
N SER A 449 2.90 -22.13 -15.46
CA SER A 449 2.04 -23.29 -15.20
C SER A 449 2.83 -24.58 -15.40
N SER A 450 2.66 -25.55 -14.48
CA SER A 450 3.21 -26.89 -14.65
C SER A 450 2.49 -27.68 -15.74
N LEU A 451 1.25 -27.32 -16.07
CA LEU A 451 0.52 -27.85 -17.21
C LEU A 451 0.64 -26.93 -18.43
N ARG A 452 0.62 -27.52 -19.63
CA ARG A 452 0.76 -26.77 -20.87
C ARG A 452 -0.45 -25.87 -21.13
N ILE A 453 -0.23 -24.56 -21.16
CA ILE A 453 -1.21 -23.57 -21.60
C ILE A 453 -1.27 -23.57 -23.13
N ARG A 454 -2.47 -23.72 -23.70
CA ARG A 454 -2.67 -23.78 -25.16
C ARG A 454 -2.93 -22.41 -25.81
N HIS A 455 -3.31 -21.41 -25.02
CA HIS A 455 -3.66 -20.08 -25.50
C HIS A 455 -2.43 -19.18 -25.60
N ARG A 456 -2.32 -18.40 -26.69
CA ARG A 456 -1.19 -17.49 -26.93
C ARG A 456 -1.26 -16.19 -26.14
N ASN A 457 -2.47 -15.76 -25.78
CA ASN A 457 -2.72 -14.51 -25.04
C ASN A 457 -3.78 -14.78 -23.97
N PRO A 458 -3.41 -15.46 -22.87
CA PRO A 458 -4.33 -15.73 -21.78
C PRO A 458 -4.73 -14.42 -21.08
N SER A 459 -5.96 -14.37 -20.58
CA SER A 459 -6.45 -13.29 -19.72
C SER A 459 -6.46 -13.74 -18.26
N ILE A 460 -6.33 -12.82 -17.32
CA ILE A 460 -6.56 -13.10 -15.89
C ILE A 460 -7.97 -13.67 -15.65
N LEU A 461 -8.95 -13.32 -16.50
CA LEU A 461 -10.31 -13.85 -16.45
C LEU A 461 -10.38 -15.36 -16.75
N ASP A 462 -9.37 -15.92 -17.44
CA ASP A 462 -9.28 -17.34 -17.77
C ASP A 462 -8.87 -18.20 -16.57
N LEU A 463 -8.19 -17.62 -15.58
CA LEU A 463 -7.68 -18.33 -14.41
C LEU A 463 -8.79 -19.00 -13.57
N PRO A 464 -9.83 -18.29 -13.07
CA PRO A 464 -10.88 -18.92 -12.29
C PRO A 464 -11.63 -20.00 -13.09
N VAL A 465 -11.81 -19.80 -14.39
CA VAL A 465 -12.46 -20.80 -15.26
C VAL A 465 -11.62 -22.06 -15.40
N SER A 466 -10.31 -21.90 -15.55
CA SER A 466 -9.37 -23.02 -15.65
C SER A 466 -9.26 -23.80 -14.35
N ILE A 467 -9.30 -23.11 -13.20
CA ILE A 467 -9.33 -23.73 -11.88
C ILE A 467 -10.60 -24.59 -11.72
N LEU A 468 -11.78 -24.05 -12.08
CA LEU A 468 -13.02 -24.81 -12.03
C LEU A 468 -12.99 -26.04 -12.94
N ASP A 469 -12.52 -25.88 -14.19
CA ASP A 469 -12.38 -26.97 -15.16
C ASP A 469 -11.45 -28.07 -14.62
N PHE A 470 -10.33 -27.70 -14.00
CA PHE A 470 -9.39 -28.65 -13.38
C PHE A 470 -10.05 -29.47 -12.27
N PHE A 471 -10.95 -28.88 -11.47
CA PHE A 471 -11.72 -29.58 -10.45
C PHE A 471 -12.99 -30.28 -10.98
N GLY A 472 -13.25 -30.24 -12.29
CA GLY A 472 -14.46 -30.82 -12.88
C GLY A 472 -15.74 -30.06 -12.50
N VAL A 473 -15.62 -28.78 -12.11
CA VAL A 473 -16.75 -27.91 -11.75
C VAL A 473 -17.15 -27.10 -12.97
N ALA A 474 -18.45 -27.12 -13.29
CA ALA A 474 -18.96 -26.35 -14.42
C ALA A 474 -18.79 -24.83 -14.18
N LYS A 475 -18.27 -24.14 -15.19
CA LYS A 475 -18.13 -22.69 -15.21
C LYS A 475 -19.51 -21.99 -15.10
N PRO A 476 -19.71 -21.07 -14.13
CA PRO A 476 -20.89 -20.21 -14.11
C PRO A 476 -21.02 -19.35 -15.38
N HIS A 477 -22.25 -19.12 -15.84
CA HIS A 477 -22.53 -18.39 -17.08
C HIS A 477 -22.05 -16.93 -17.07
N GLN A 478 -21.91 -16.33 -15.88
CA GLN A 478 -21.45 -14.94 -15.71
C GLN A 478 -19.94 -14.78 -15.90
N MET A 479 -19.15 -15.84 -15.75
CA MET A 479 -17.70 -15.75 -15.97
C MET A 479 -17.42 -15.54 -17.46
N GLN A 480 -16.53 -14.61 -17.81
CA GLN A 480 -16.23 -14.29 -19.21
C GLN A 480 -15.03 -15.05 -19.77
N GLY A 481 -14.10 -15.48 -18.91
CA GLY A 481 -12.91 -16.22 -19.35
C GLY A 481 -13.20 -17.61 -19.89
N ARG A 482 -12.17 -18.30 -20.33
CA ARG A 482 -12.23 -19.68 -20.86
C ARG A 482 -11.19 -20.54 -20.16
N SER A 483 -11.38 -21.85 -20.21
CA SER A 483 -10.37 -22.76 -19.67
C SER A 483 -9.10 -22.69 -20.52
N LEU A 484 -7.96 -22.64 -19.84
CA LEU A 484 -6.63 -22.68 -20.44
C LEU A 484 -6.15 -24.12 -20.73
N LEU A 485 -6.85 -25.11 -20.18
CA LEU A 485 -6.53 -26.54 -20.30
C LEU A 485 -7.21 -27.17 -21.53
N THR A 486 -8.38 -26.66 -21.89
CA THR A 486 -9.16 -27.13 -23.05
C THR A 486 -9.04 -26.17 -24.24
N THR A 487 -9.24 -26.72 -25.45
CA THR A 487 -9.15 -25.97 -26.72
C THR A 487 -10.41 -25.21 -27.05
#